data_AF-A0A1C6HRE0-F1
#
_entry.id   AF-A0A1C6HRE0-F1
#
_cell.length_a   1.000
_cell.length_b   1.000
_cell.length_c   1.000
_cell.angle_alpha   90.00
_cell.angle_beta   90.00
_cell.angle_gamma   90.00
#
_symmetry.space_group_name_H-M   'P 1'
#
loop_
_entity.id
_entity.type
_entity.pdbx_description
1 polymer ?
#
loop_
_entity_poly.entity_id
_entity_poly.type
_entity_poly.pdbx_seq_one_letter_code
_entity_poly.pdbx_strand_id
1 'polypeptide(L)'
;MPTTYTHYRFGKDVLDALPRRIRTAMETNRELFDIGLHGPDILFYYRALIPNSVSGQGYGMHKQMADLFFERAKKVIADADDKTMSRAYIYGFICHFALDSECHPYVEKMIQKSGIGHSEIEMEFDRYLLIEDKFDPLTYRQTEHIHATEKNAKVVAPFFDHVTAQQARKALKGMQLCHKALYAPGKTKRNLLFGAMKTAGQYDKFHGLVMSEEPNPKCREYCLLLNKLYEGAIPVAVDLIMKYQNYLLGTGDLPKRFHCTFGAGDKWEELVL
;
A
#
# COMPACT_ATOMS: atom_id res chain seq x y z
N MET A 1 7.63 3.04 4.20
CA MET A 1 7.15 3.36 2.83
C MET A 1 6.97 2.00 2.21
N PRO A 2 5.73 1.61 1.91
CA PRO A 2 5.27 0.27 2.23
C PRO A 2 5.72 -0.83 1.29
N THR A 3 5.47 -2.05 1.76
CA THR A 3 5.63 -3.34 1.08
C THR A 3 4.83 -3.40 -0.23
N THR A 4 5.46 -3.05 -1.33
CA THR A 4 4.79 -2.88 -2.63
C THR A 4 4.31 -4.23 -3.19
N TYR A 5 5.09 -5.30 -2.97
CA TYR A 5 4.71 -6.64 -3.40
C TYR A 5 3.66 -7.26 -2.49
N THR A 6 3.79 -7.09 -1.18
CA THR A 6 2.87 -7.62 -0.17
C THR A 6 1.45 -7.15 -0.43
N HIS A 7 1.23 -5.86 -0.69
CA HIS A 7 -0.10 -5.35 -1.03
C HIS A 7 -0.63 -5.92 -2.35
N TYR A 8 0.23 -6.03 -3.36
CA TYR A 8 -0.13 -6.65 -4.64
C TYR A 8 -0.56 -8.11 -4.47
N ARG A 9 0.23 -8.89 -3.70
CA ARG A 9 -0.08 -10.28 -3.38
C ARG A 9 -1.36 -10.41 -2.58
N PHE A 10 -1.53 -9.58 -1.56
CA PHE A 10 -2.73 -9.53 -0.72
C PHE A 10 -3.98 -9.28 -1.55
N GLY A 11 -3.91 -8.34 -2.50
CA GLY A 11 -4.99 -8.08 -3.43
C GLY A 11 -5.37 -9.31 -4.27
N LYS A 12 -4.40 -10.13 -4.71
CA LYS A 12 -4.69 -11.40 -5.41
C LYS A 12 -5.45 -12.37 -4.50
N ASP A 13 -4.98 -12.56 -3.26
CA ASP A 13 -5.59 -13.51 -2.33
C ASP A 13 -7.01 -13.08 -1.94
N VAL A 14 -7.25 -11.78 -1.75
CA VAL A 14 -8.60 -11.23 -1.53
C VAL A 14 -9.49 -11.43 -2.75
N LEU A 15 -8.98 -11.24 -3.97
CA LEU A 15 -9.75 -11.51 -5.19
C LEU A 15 -10.16 -12.97 -5.30
N ASP A 16 -9.29 -13.90 -4.90
CA ASP A 16 -9.60 -15.33 -4.89
C ASP A 16 -10.66 -15.71 -3.84
N ALA A 17 -10.73 -14.98 -2.73
CA ALA A 17 -11.73 -15.16 -1.68
C ALA A 17 -13.08 -14.44 -1.95
N LEU A 18 -13.12 -13.50 -2.90
CA LEU A 18 -14.33 -12.73 -3.20
C LEU A 18 -15.37 -13.54 -4.01
N PRO A 19 -16.69 -13.27 -3.83
CA PRO A 19 -17.72 -13.84 -4.69
C PRO A 19 -17.45 -13.54 -6.16
N ARG A 20 -17.63 -14.55 -7.02
CA ARG A 20 -17.29 -14.51 -8.46
C ARG A 20 -17.73 -13.23 -9.16
N ARG A 21 -18.95 -12.76 -8.90
CA ARG A 21 -19.47 -11.53 -9.53
C ARG A 21 -18.62 -10.28 -9.22
N ILE A 22 -18.19 -10.13 -7.96
CA ILE A 22 -17.39 -8.98 -7.52
C ILE A 22 -15.97 -9.15 -8.02
N ARG A 23 -15.39 -10.34 -7.87
CA ARG A 23 -14.08 -10.69 -8.42
C ARG A 23 -13.98 -10.33 -9.90
N THR A 24 -14.92 -10.77 -10.74
CA THR A 24 -14.93 -10.46 -12.18
C THR A 24 -14.99 -8.96 -12.46
N ALA A 25 -15.74 -8.19 -11.67
CA ALA A 25 -15.79 -6.74 -11.83
C ALA A 25 -14.44 -6.07 -11.53
N MET A 26 -13.69 -6.59 -10.56
CA MET A 26 -12.34 -6.12 -10.23
C MET A 26 -11.33 -6.53 -11.28
N GLU A 27 -11.39 -7.79 -11.74
CA GLU A 27 -10.51 -8.30 -12.81
C GLU A 27 -10.72 -7.55 -14.13
N THR A 28 -11.95 -7.14 -14.44
CA THR A 28 -12.25 -6.30 -15.63
C THR A 28 -11.57 -4.94 -15.55
N ASN A 29 -11.42 -4.38 -14.35
CA ASN A 29 -10.81 -3.09 -14.09
C ASN A 29 -9.49 -3.25 -13.29
N ARG A 30 -8.72 -4.30 -13.62
CA ARG A 30 -7.61 -4.78 -12.78
C ARG A 30 -6.57 -3.71 -12.49
N GLU A 31 -6.22 -2.89 -13.48
CA GLU A 31 -5.24 -1.81 -13.30
C GLU A 31 -5.63 -0.83 -12.18
N LEU A 32 -6.93 -0.51 -12.05
CA LEU A 32 -7.41 0.40 -11.02
C LEU A 32 -7.48 -0.25 -9.66
N PHE A 33 -7.89 -1.52 -9.60
CA PHE A 33 -7.81 -2.30 -8.37
C PHE A 33 -6.36 -2.35 -7.87
N ASP A 34 -5.42 -2.71 -8.75
CA ASP A 34 -3.99 -2.80 -8.45
C ASP A 34 -3.38 -1.46 -8.03
N ILE A 35 -3.82 -0.32 -8.61
CA ILE A 35 -3.43 1.01 -8.14
C ILE A 35 -4.03 1.30 -6.74
N GLY A 36 -5.27 0.88 -6.50
CA GLY A 36 -5.94 1.01 -5.21
C GLY A 36 -5.24 0.27 -4.08
N LEU A 37 -4.55 -0.85 -4.37
CA LEU A 37 -3.78 -1.61 -3.38
C LEU A 37 -2.63 -0.82 -2.71
N HIS A 38 -2.27 0.35 -3.25
CA HIS A 38 -1.27 1.25 -2.66
C HIS A 38 -1.89 2.44 -1.92
N GLY A 39 -3.21 2.43 -1.74
CA GLY A 39 -3.93 3.39 -0.92
C GLY A 39 -3.51 4.85 -1.15
N PRO A 40 -3.24 5.62 -0.07
CA PRO A 40 -2.76 6.99 -0.16
C PRO A 40 -1.24 7.09 -0.43
N ASP A 41 -0.48 5.98 -0.41
CA ASP A 41 0.98 5.99 -0.57
C ASP A 41 1.44 6.45 -1.94
N ILE A 42 0.60 6.27 -2.95
CA ILE A 42 0.87 6.77 -4.31
C ILE A 42 1.19 8.26 -4.28
N LEU A 43 0.63 9.02 -3.33
CA LEU A 43 0.83 10.46 -3.20
C LEU A 43 2.23 10.83 -2.69
N PHE A 44 2.91 9.96 -1.95
CA PHE A 44 4.29 10.20 -1.48
C PHE A 44 5.24 10.45 -2.64
N TYR A 45 4.94 9.86 -3.79
CA TYR A 45 5.79 9.91 -4.97
C TYR A 45 5.55 11.14 -5.85
N TYR A 46 4.55 11.99 -5.55
CA TYR A 46 4.43 13.28 -6.22
C TYR A 46 5.49 14.25 -5.69
N ARG A 47 6.49 14.57 -6.54
CA ARG A 47 7.63 15.43 -6.18
C ARG A 47 8.28 15.00 -4.86
N ALA A 48 8.57 13.70 -4.70
CA ALA A 48 8.99 13.07 -3.45
C ALA A 48 10.17 13.73 -2.71
N LEU A 49 11.03 14.46 -3.42
CA LEU A 49 12.20 15.14 -2.86
C LEU A 49 11.88 16.49 -2.20
N ILE A 50 10.66 17.03 -2.39
CA ILE A 50 10.27 18.36 -1.92
C ILE A 50 8.90 18.29 -1.23
N PRO A 51 8.76 18.82 0.00
CA PRO A 51 7.46 18.94 0.65
C PRO A 51 6.43 19.64 -0.24
N ASN A 52 5.23 19.08 -0.34
CA ASN A 52 4.15 19.65 -1.14
C ASN A 52 2.78 19.18 -0.63
N SER A 53 1.71 19.85 -1.05
CA SER A 53 0.35 19.56 -0.58
C SER A 53 -0.16 18.17 -0.98
N VAL A 54 0.32 17.59 -2.08
CA VAL A 54 -0.12 16.26 -2.53
C VAL A 54 0.50 15.18 -1.67
N SER A 55 1.83 15.18 -1.51
CA SER A 55 2.49 14.19 -0.64
C SER A 55 2.09 14.37 0.83
N GLY A 56 1.83 15.61 1.27
CA GLY A 56 1.30 15.92 2.59
C GLY A 56 -0.05 15.26 2.89
N GLN A 57 -0.94 15.15 1.90
CA GLN A 57 -2.19 14.41 2.06
C GLN A 57 -1.95 12.93 2.33
N GLY A 58 -1.02 12.29 1.59
CA GLY A 58 -0.66 10.89 1.84
C GLY A 58 -0.25 10.66 3.30
N TYR A 59 0.60 11.54 3.85
CA TYR A 59 1.07 11.42 5.24
C TYR A 59 -0.04 11.72 6.25
N GLY A 60 -0.90 12.69 5.94
CA GLY A 60 -2.02 13.07 6.79
C GLY A 60 -3.08 11.98 6.91
N MET A 61 -3.39 11.30 5.80
CA MET A 61 -4.42 10.25 5.77
C MET A 61 -4.10 9.08 6.69
N HIS A 62 -2.83 8.71 6.86
CA HIS A 62 -2.43 7.65 7.78
C HIS A 62 -2.71 7.95 9.26
N LYS A 63 -2.92 9.23 9.61
CA LYS A 63 -3.22 9.70 10.96
C LYS A 63 -4.69 10.05 11.17
N GLN A 64 -5.50 10.01 10.11
CA GLN A 64 -6.92 10.31 10.15
C GLN A 64 -7.73 9.02 10.26
N MET A 65 -8.94 9.13 10.81
CA MET A 65 -9.90 8.04 10.76
C MET A 65 -10.28 7.78 9.30
N ALA A 66 -10.22 6.52 8.89
CA ALA A 66 -10.42 6.13 7.50
C ALA A 66 -11.87 6.31 7.04
N ASP A 67 -12.83 6.29 7.97
CA ASP A 67 -14.25 6.56 7.72
C ASP A 67 -14.50 7.89 6.99
N LEU A 68 -13.77 8.96 7.32
CA LEU A 68 -13.84 10.25 6.62
C LEU A 68 -13.52 10.11 5.13
N PHE A 69 -12.50 9.32 4.80
CA PHE A 69 -12.12 9.05 3.42
C PHE A 69 -13.18 8.20 2.71
N PHE A 70 -13.63 7.11 3.32
CA PHE A 70 -14.61 6.20 2.71
C PHE A 70 -16.00 6.84 2.58
N GLU A 71 -16.39 7.74 3.49
CA GLU A 71 -17.62 8.51 3.34
C GLU A 71 -17.56 9.47 2.14
N ARG A 72 -16.45 10.20 1.98
CA ARG A 72 -16.21 11.05 0.80
C ARG A 72 -16.16 10.22 -0.48
N ALA A 73 -15.49 9.07 -0.46
CA ALA A 73 -15.33 8.21 -1.62
C ALA A 73 -16.67 7.75 -2.20
N LYS A 74 -17.72 7.54 -1.37
CA LYS A 74 -19.07 7.25 -1.87
C LYS A 74 -19.61 8.36 -2.79
N LYS A 75 -19.40 9.64 -2.45
CA LYS A 75 -19.82 10.77 -3.28
C LYS A 75 -19.06 10.79 -4.61
N VAL A 76 -17.73 10.61 -4.54
CA VAL A 76 -16.86 10.50 -5.73
C VAL A 76 -17.33 9.39 -6.67
N ILE A 77 -17.70 8.23 -6.14
CA ILE A 77 -18.20 7.10 -6.94
C ILE A 77 -19.59 7.39 -7.51
N ALA A 78 -20.46 8.10 -6.79
CA ALA A 78 -21.79 8.46 -7.26
C ALA A 78 -21.71 9.39 -8.49
N ASP A 79 -20.78 10.34 -8.45
CA ASP A 79 -20.57 11.37 -9.47
C ASP A 79 -19.67 10.90 -10.64
N ALA A 80 -19.06 9.71 -10.53
CA ALA A 80 -18.19 9.19 -11.57
C ALA A 80 -18.95 8.79 -12.84
N ASP A 81 -18.38 9.15 -14.00
CA ASP A 81 -18.83 8.75 -15.33
C ASP A 81 -18.90 7.20 -15.44
N ASP A 82 -17.82 6.53 -15.02
CA ASP A 82 -17.75 5.08 -14.93
C ASP A 82 -17.61 4.64 -13.47
N LYS A 83 -18.76 4.27 -12.88
CA LYS A 83 -18.83 3.76 -11.51
C LYS A 83 -18.08 2.45 -11.33
N THR A 84 -17.90 1.64 -12.37
CA THR A 84 -17.24 0.34 -12.26
C THR A 84 -15.74 0.50 -12.07
N MET A 85 -15.14 1.45 -12.77
CA MET A 85 -13.74 1.85 -12.60
C MET A 85 -13.48 2.41 -11.20
N SER A 86 -14.31 3.34 -10.73
CA SER A 86 -14.17 3.92 -9.38
C SER A 86 -14.38 2.89 -8.28
N ARG A 87 -15.28 1.91 -8.49
CA ARG A 87 -15.46 0.76 -7.58
C ARG A 87 -14.23 -0.15 -7.54
N ALA A 88 -13.57 -0.37 -8.67
CA ALA A 88 -12.35 -1.16 -8.68
C ALA A 88 -11.23 -0.52 -7.87
N TYR A 89 -11.02 0.79 -8.06
CA TYR A 89 -10.05 1.54 -7.29
C TYR A 89 -10.34 1.51 -5.79
N ILE A 90 -11.57 1.81 -5.36
CA ILE A 90 -11.90 1.86 -3.93
C ILE A 90 -11.83 0.48 -3.26
N TYR A 91 -12.14 -0.62 -3.97
CA TYR A 91 -12.00 -1.96 -3.38
C TYR A 91 -10.54 -2.37 -3.22
N GLY A 92 -9.65 -1.95 -4.13
CA GLY A 92 -8.20 -2.06 -3.91
C GLY A 92 -7.75 -1.24 -2.69
N PHE A 93 -8.28 -0.02 -2.54
CA PHE A 93 -7.99 0.85 -1.39
C PHE A 93 -8.46 0.24 -0.06
N ILE A 94 -9.61 -0.45 -0.05
CA ILE A 94 -10.07 -1.19 1.12
C ILE A 94 -9.10 -2.32 1.49
N CYS A 95 -8.53 -3.01 0.51
CA CYS A 95 -7.53 -4.05 0.76
C CYS A 95 -6.27 -3.45 1.41
N HIS A 96 -5.80 -2.31 0.91
CA HIS A 96 -4.69 -1.58 1.52
C HIS A 96 -5.00 -1.21 2.99
N PHE A 97 -6.14 -0.56 3.23
CA PHE A 97 -6.58 -0.22 4.59
C PHE A 97 -6.65 -1.43 5.52
N ALA A 98 -7.26 -2.53 5.05
CA ALA A 98 -7.43 -3.73 5.84
C ALA A 98 -6.07 -4.31 6.26
N LEU A 99 -5.12 -4.38 5.33
CA LEU A 99 -3.81 -4.93 5.64
C LEU A 99 -3.00 -4.01 6.58
N ASP A 100 -2.96 -2.72 6.28
CA ASP A 100 -2.20 -1.73 7.06
C ASP A 100 -2.69 -1.67 8.51
N SER A 101 -4.01 -1.58 8.70
CA SER A 101 -4.58 -1.46 10.04
C SER A 101 -4.45 -2.74 10.88
N GLU A 102 -4.23 -3.90 10.27
CA GLU A 102 -3.94 -5.16 10.97
C GLU A 102 -2.44 -5.33 11.26
N CYS A 103 -1.57 -4.90 10.34
CA CYS A 103 -0.12 -5.12 10.44
C CYS A 103 0.63 -4.00 11.18
N HIS A 104 0.27 -2.74 10.99
CA HIS A 104 1.03 -1.60 11.52
C HIS A 104 1.16 -1.56 13.04
N PRO A 105 0.15 -1.95 13.85
CA PRO A 105 0.35 -2.06 15.29
C PRO A 105 1.52 -2.98 15.66
N TYR A 106 1.66 -4.11 14.95
CA TYR A 106 2.76 -5.04 15.17
C TYR A 106 4.09 -4.50 14.64
N VAL A 107 4.10 -3.90 13.44
CA VAL A 107 5.30 -3.27 12.86
C VAL A 107 5.85 -2.21 13.81
N GLU A 108 5.01 -1.33 14.34
CA GLU A 108 5.41 -0.29 15.30
C GLU A 108 6.03 -0.91 16.56
N LYS A 109 5.39 -1.93 17.13
CA LYS A 109 5.95 -2.63 18.29
C LYS A 109 7.33 -3.22 18.01
N MET A 110 7.56 -3.76 16.81
CA MET A 110 8.86 -4.32 16.42
C MET A 110 9.91 -3.24 16.19
N ILE A 111 9.54 -2.09 15.62
CA ILE A 111 10.44 -0.93 15.51
C ILE A 111 10.94 -0.53 16.89
N GLN A 112 10.03 -0.33 17.84
CA GLN A 112 10.36 0.13 19.19
C GLN A 112 11.15 -0.92 19.99
N LYS A 113 10.85 -2.22 19.80
CA LYS A 113 11.55 -3.32 20.51
C LYS A 113 12.95 -3.61 19.95
N SER A 114 13.14 -3.51 18.64
CA SER A 114 14.34 -4.00 17.96
C SER A 114 15.28 -2.91 17.46
N GLY A 115 14.78 -1.69 17.29
CA GLY A 115 15.49 -0.59 16.61
C GLY A 115 15.61 -0.78 15.09
N ILE A 116 15.02 -1.84 14.52
CA ILE A 116 15.00 -2.05 13.06
C ILE A 116 14.01 -1.06 12.44
N GLY A 117 14.42 -0.41 11.36
CA GLY A 117 13.61 0.61 10.71
C GLY A 117 12.35 0.02 10.06
N HIS A 118 11.27 0.81 10.04
CA HIS A 118 10.00 0.46 9.41
C HIS A 118 10.16 -0.11 7.98
N SER A 119 10.87 0.63 7.10
CA SER A 119 11.09 0.20 5.71
C SER A 119 11.86 -1.13 5.60
N GLU A 120 12.73 -1.44 6.56
CA GLU A 120 13.49 -2.69 6.54
C GLU A 120 12.60 -3.88 6.97
N ILE A 121 11.75 -3.71 7.99
CA ILE A 121 10.76 -4.73 8.37
C ILE A 121 9.83 -5.03 7.21
N GLU A 122 9.33 -3.98 6.55
CA GLU A 122 8.50 -4.07 5.36
C GLU A 122 9.24 -4.80 4.22
N MET A 123 10.44 -4.36 3.86
CA MET A 123 11.25 -4.99 2.81
C MET A 123 11.50 -6.49 3.08
N GLU A 124 11.78 -6.87 4.33
CA GLU A 124 11.98 -8.27 4.70
C GLU A 124 10.69 -9.09 4.59
N PHE A 125 9.52 -8.48 4.83
CA PHE A 125 8.25 -9.15 4.58
C PHE A 125 7.93 -9.30 3.09
N ASP A 126 8.24 -8.29 2.26
CA ASP A 126 8.19 -8.42 0.79
C ASP A 126 9.10 -9.57 0.32
N ARG A 127 10.32 -9.66 0.85
CA ARG A 127 11.25 -10.78 0.58
C ARG A 127 10.62 -12.11 0.96
N TYR A 128 10.06 -12.22 2.17
CA TYR A 128 9.45 -13.45 2.67
C TYR A 128 8.39 -13.97 1.70
N LEU A 129 7.47 -13.10 1.27
CA LEU A 129 6.40 -13.46 0.34
C LEU A 129 6.91 -13.76 -1.09
N LEU A 130 7.91 -13.02 -1.57
CA LEU A 130 8.53 -13.28 -2.88
C LEU A 130 9.16 -14.66 -2.94
N ILE A 131 9.89 -15.06 -1.89
CA ILE A 131 10.51 -16.39 -1.79
C ILE A 131 9.44 -17.49 -1.72
N GLU A 132 8.37 -17.26 -0.96
CA GLU A 132 7.24 -18.19 -0.87
C GLU A 132 6.65 -18.45 -2.27
N ASP A 133 6.38 -17.38 -3.00
CA ASP A 133 5.84 -17.37 -4.37
C ASP A 133 6.87 -17.73 -5.46
N LYS A 134 8.08 -18.18 -5.08
CA LYS A 134 9.16 -18.66 -5.97
C LYS A 134 9.74 -17.59 -6.90
N PHE A 135 9.68 -16.33 -6.51
CA PHE A 135 10.40 -15.24 -7.17
C PHE A 135 11.76 -14.99 -6.50
N ASP A 136 12.71 -14.47 -7.27
CA ASP A 136 13.96 -13.93 -6.73
C ASP A 136 13.73 -12.49 -6.23
N PRO A 137 13.87 -12.22 -4.92
CA PRO A 137 13.62 -10.90 -4.37
C PRO A 137 14.51 -9.80 -4.93
N LEU A 138 15.74 -10.13 -5.34
CA LEU A 138 16.69 -9.14 -5.86
C LEU A 138 16.31 -8.64 -7.25
N THR A 139 15.70 -9.50 -8.06
CA THR A 139 15.40 -9.22 -9.46
C THR A 139 13.92 -8.96 -9.73
N TYR A 140 13.04 -9.21 -8.76
CA TYR A 140 11.62 -8.91 -8.88
C TYR A 140 11.36 -7.40 -9.03
N ARG A 141 10.50 -7.03 -9.98
CA ARG A 141 10.14 -5.65 -10.24
C ARG A 141 8.83 -5.29 -9.57
N GLN A 142 8.93 -4.52 -8.51
CA GLN A 142 7.81 -4.30 -7.59
C GLN A 142 6.67 -3.44 -8.15
N THR A 143 6.83 -2.69 -9.23
CA THR A 143 5.81 -1.72 -9.70
C THR A 143 5.27 -1.99 -11.10
N GLU A 144 5.42 -3.20 -11.64
CA GLU A 144 4.95 -3.51 -13.01
C GLU A 144 3.41 -3.50 -13.15
N HIS A 145 2.68 -3.73 -12.06
CA HIS A 145 1.20 -3.64 -12.03
C HIS A 145 0.66 -2.21 -12.06
N ILE A 146 1.51 -1.19 -11.87
CA ILE A 146 1.08 0.21 -11.80
C ILE A 146 1.05 0.86 -13.18
N HIS A 147 -0.14 1.11 -13.70
CA HIS A 147 -0.34 1.68 -15.03
C HIS A 147 -0.68 3.18 -14.95
N ALA A 148 0.35 4.04 -15.05
CA ALA A 148 0.24 5.50 -14.96
C ALA A 148 -0.33 6.18 -16.23
N THR A 149 -1.50 5.72 -16.67
CA THR A 149 -2.24 6.25 -17.82
C THR A 149 -3.05 7.48 -17.42
N GLU A 150 -3.40 8.31 -18.41
CA GLU A 150 -4.30 9.45 -18.19
C GLU A 150 -5.70 8.98 -17.76
N LYS A 151 -6.16 7.85 -18.33
CA LYS A 151 -7.44 7.22 -18.01
C LYS A 151 -7.50 6.85 -16.52
N ASN A 152 -6.51 6.13 -16.00
CA ASN A 152 -6.50 5.71 -14.60
C ASN A 152 -6.36 6.91 -13.66
N ALA A 153 -5.51 7.87 -14.01
CA ALA A 153 -5.31 9.06 -13.19
C ALA A 153 -6.57 9.94 -13.05
N LYS A 154 -7.42 10.00 -14.09
CA LYS A 154 -8.72 10.68 -14.02
C LYS A 154 -9.69 10.02 -13.05
N VAL A 155 -9.61 8.71 -12.85
CA VAL A 155 -10.43 7.99 -11.86
C VAL A 155 -9.86 8.12 -10.46
N VAL A 156 -8.54 8.09 -10.31
CA VAL A 156 -7.85 8.18 -9.01
C VAL A 156 -7.95 9.58 -8.41
N ALA A 157 -7.71 10.62 -9.20
CA ALA A 157 -7.55 11.99 -8.69
C ALA A 157 -8.74 12.51 -7.85
N PRO A 158 -10.01 12.31 -8.24
CA PRO A 158 -11.17 12.79 -7.47
C PRO A 158 -11.29 12.20 -6.05
N PHE A 159 -10.61 11.08 -5.75
CA PHE A 159 -10.61 10.52 -4.40
C PHE A 159 -9.77 11.33 -3.41
N PHE A 160 -8.98 12.30 -3.87
CA PHE A 160 -8.11 13.12 -3.03
C PHE A 160 -8.44 14.61 -3.16
N ASP A 161 -8.11 15.39 -2.13
CA ASP A 161 -8.53 16.78 -2.06
C ASP A 161 -7.68 17.66 -2.97
N HIS A 162 -8.32 18.39 -3.88
CA HIS A 162 -7.66 19.28 -4.85
C HIS A 162 -6.50 18.64 -5.65
N VAL A 163 -6.52 17.32 -5.85
CA VAL A 163 -5.55 16.62 -6.70
C VAL A 163 -6.07 16.56 -8.13
N THR A 164 -5.26 17.02 -9.08
CA THR A 164 -5.58 16.92 -10.52
C THR A 164 -5.19 15.56 -11.09
N ALA A 165 -5.82 15.14 -12.19
CA ALA A 165 -5.42 13.94 -12.93
C ALA A 165 -3.93 13.97 -13.33
N GLN A 166 -3.40 15.14 -13.69
CA GLN A 166 -1.98 15.29 -14.02
C GLN A 166 -1.09 15.03 -12.79
N GLN A 167 -1.48 15.49 -11.60
CA GLN A 167 -0.74 15.24 -10.36
C GLN A 167 -0.81 13.76 -9.98
N ALA A 168 -1.99 13.14 -10.00
CA ALA A 168 -2.15 11.71 -9.75
C ALA A 168 -1.28 10.86 -10.70
N ARG A 169 -1.30 11.18 -12.00
CA ARG A 169 -0.46 10.51 -13.00
C ARG A 169 1.04 10.69 -12.72
N LYS A 170 1.46 11.90 -12.35
CA LYS A 170 2.86 12.18 -11.96
C LYS A 170 3.25 11.42 -10.69
N ALA A 171 2.33 11.23 -9.74
CA ALA A 171 2.55 10.45 -8.53
C ALA A 171 2.77 8.97 -8.87
N LEU A 172 1.89 8.36 -9.68
CA LEU A 172 2.04 6.98 -10.17
C LEU A 172 3.36 6.76 -10.94
N LYS A 173 3.70 7.68 -11.86
CA LYS A 173 5.00 7.64 -12.55
C LYS A 173 6.17 7.82 -11.58
N GLY A 174 6.02 8.69 -10.59
CA GLY A 174 7.01 8.91 -9.54
C GLY A 174 7.31 7.63 -8.79
N MET A 175 6.28 6.85 -8.46
CA MET A 175 6.43 5.55 -7.79
C MET A 175 7.27 4.59 -8.63
N GLN A 176 6.93 4.44 -9.92
CA GLN A 176 7.71 3.61 -10.85
C GLN A 176 9.16 4.09 -10.99
N LEU A 177 9.39 5.40 -11.07
CA LEU A 177 10.73 5.99 -11.20
C LEU A 177 11.57 5.82 -9.94
N CYS A 178 11.00 6.05 -8.75
CA CYS A 178 11.66 5.85 -7.47
C CYS A 178 12.05 4.40 -7.28
N HIS A 179 11.13 3.46 -7.51
CA HIS A 179 11.41 2.02 -7.45
C HIS A 179 12.48 1.61 -8.47
N LYS A 180 12.42 2.09 -9.71
CA LYS A 180 13.47 1.82 -10.71
C LYS A 180 14.82 2.41 -10.31
N ALA A 181 14.85 3.57 -9.67
CA ALA A 181 16.08 4.17 -9.17
C ALA A 181 16.72 3.31 -8.07
N LEU A 182 15.92 2.83 -7.13
CA LEU A 182 16.33 1.98 -6.00
C LEU A 182 16.59 0.52 -6.39
N TYR A 183 16.04 0.04 -7.51
CA TYR A 183 16.24 -1.31 -8.03
C TYR A 183 17.72 -1.57 -8.36
N ALA A 184 18.41 -2.32 -7.51
CA ALA A 184 19.86 -2.56 -7.59
C ALA A 184 20.22 -4.04 -7.34
N PRO A 185 19.90 -4.95 -8.27
CA PRO A 185 20.22 -6.37 -8.14
C PRO A 185 21.73 -6.65 -8.16
N GLY A 186 22.50 -5.82 -8.87
CA GLY A 186 23.96 -5.96 -9.01
C GLY A 186 24.76 -5.04 -8.08
N LYS A 187 25.97 -5.48 -7.73
CA LYS A 187 26.87 -4.77 -6.80
C LYS A 187 27.25 -3.36 -7.25
N THR A 188 27.44 -3.13 -8.56
CA THR A 188 27.90 -1.83 -9.07
C THR A 188 26.92 -0.70 -8.77
N LYS A 189 25.64 -0.88 -9.13
CA LYS A 189 24.60 0.14 -8.88
C LYS A 189 24.34 0.29 -7.38
N ARG A 190 24.32 -0.83 -6.65
CA ARG A 190 24.11 -0.84 -5.19
C ARG A 190 25.19 -0.03 -4.46
N ASN A 191 26.46 -0.27 -4.77
CA ASN A 191 27.58 0.43 -4.16
C ASN A 191 27.54 1.93 -4.46
N LEU A 192 27.18 2.31 -5.70
CA LEU A 192 27.01 3.71 -6.07
C LEU A 192 25.87 4.37 -5.27
N LEU A 193 24.71 3.72 -5.19
CA LEU A 193 23.56 4.22 -4.43
C LEU A 193 23.89 4.40 -2.95
N PHE A 194 24.45 3.37 -2.31
CA PHE A 194 24.81 3.42 -0.90
C PHE A 194 25.92 4.42 -0.62
N GLY A 195 26.90 4.56 -1.52
CA GLY A 195 27.91 5.61 -1.44
C GLY A 195 27.28 7.00 -1.47
N ALA A 196 26.38 7.26 -2.42
CA ALA A 196 25.67 8.55 -2.51
C ALA A 196 24.81 8.83 -1.27
N MET A 197 24.09 7.84 -0.76
CA MET A 197 23.29 7.96 0.46
C MET A 197 24.16 8.28 1.70
N LYS A 198 25.33 7.65 1.83
CA LYS A 198 26.28 7.91 2.92
C LYS A 198 26.83 9.34 2.83
N THR A 199 27.27 9.77 1.65
CA THR A 199 27.77 11.14 1.44
C THR A 199 26.72 12.19 1.73
N ALA A 200 25.45 11.91 1.43
CA ALA A 200 24.33 12.80 1.74
C ALA A 200 23.85 12.73 3.21
N GLY A 201 24.41 11.83 4.04
CA GLY A 201 23.95 11.61 5.41
C GLY A 201 22.53 11.03 5.50
N GLN A 202 22.06 10.33 4.47
CA GLN A 202 20.70 9.79 4.38
C GLN A 202 20.66 8.25 4.35
N TYR A 203 21.79 7.59 4.62
CA TYR A 203 21.91 6.13 4.55
C TYR A 203 20.91 5.44 5.50
N ASP A 204 20.91 5.79 6.79
CA ASP A 204 20.06 5.14 7.79
C ASP A 204 18.56 5.29 7.47
N LYS A 205 18.19 6.36 6.76
CA LYS A 205 16.80 6.64 6.38
C LYS A 205 16.32 5.85 5.15
N PHE A 206 17.19 5.63 4.15
CA PHE A 206 16.76 5.14 2.84
C PHE A 206 17.34 3.79 2.44
N HIS A 207 18.36 3.26 3.12
CA HIS A 207 18.97 1.99 2.73
C HIS A 207 17.97 0.83 2.76
N GLY A 208 17.03 0.81 3.72
CA GLY A 208 15.96 -0.19 3.81
C GLY A 208 14.92 -0.13 2.68
N LEU A 209 15.00 0.85 1.77
CA LEU A 209 14.19 0.88 0.55
C LEU A 209 14.84 0.11 -0.62
N VAL A 210 16.09 -0.36 -0.46
CA VAL A 210 16.82 -1.16 -1.44
C VAL A 210 16.86 -2.59 -0.93
N MET A 211 16.18 -3.51 -1.63
CA MET A 211 16.15 -4.95 -1.28
C MET A 211 17.55 -5.43 -0.88
N SER A 212 17.72 -5.92 0.35
CA SER A 212 18.99 -6.43 0.89
C SER A 212 19.57 -7.55 0.00
N GLU A 213 20.88 -7.84 0.09
CA GLU A 213 21.40 -9.06 -0.59
C GLU A 213 21.02 -10.31 0.20
N GLU A 214 21.20 -10.24 1.51
CA GLU A 214 20.87 -11.30 2.45
C GLU A 214 19.70 -10.88 3.36
N PRO A 215 18.84 -11.82 3.77
CA PRO A 215 17.77 -11.53 4.72
C PRO A 215 18.33 -11.08 6.07
N ASN A 216 17.61 -10.21 6.77
CA ASN A 216 17.93 -9.87 8.14
C ASN A 216 17.46 -11.00 9.07
N PRO A 217 18.36 -11.74 9.73
CA PRO A 217 17.98 -12.89 10.55
C PRO A 217 17.09 -12.49 11.75
N LYS A 218 17.16 -11.23 12.21
CA LYS A 218 16.28 -10.72 13.28
C LYS A 218 14.82 -10.58 12.84
N CYS A 219 14.57 -10.39 11.54
CA CYS A 219 13.22 -10.25 11.00
C CYS A 219 12.53 -11.59 10.73
N ARG A 220 13.22 -12.73 10.88
CA ARG A 220 12.66 -14.06 10.57
C ARG A 220 11.37 -14.35 11.35
N GLU A 221 11.40 -14.14 12.66
CA GLU A 221 10.21 -14.34 13.50
C GLU A 221 9.14 -13.29 13.23
N TYR A 222 9.55 -12.07 12.88
CA TYR A 222 8.62 -10.97 12.58
C TYR A 222 7.82 -11.27 11.31
N CYS A 223 8.46 -11.80 10.28
CA CYS A 223 7.79 -12.20 9.05
C CYS A 223 6.77 -13.31 9.29
N LEU A 224 7.03 -14.26 10.20
CA LEU A 224 6.06 -15.32 10.53
C LEU A 224 4.80 -14.76 11.20
N LEU A 225 4.94 -13.79 12.10
CA LEU A 225 3.77 -13.16 12.73
C LEU A 225 3.05 -12.20 11.80
N LEU A 226 3.79 -11.43 10.99
CA LEU A 226 3.20 -10.63 9.91
C LEU A 226 2.42 -11.49 8.92
N ASN A 227 2.89 -12.69 8.58
CA ASN A 227 2.15 -13.60 7.71
C ASN A 227 0.83 -14.05 8.34
N LYS A 228 0.78 -14.29 9.65
CA LYS A 228 -0.48 -14.60 10.35
C LYS A 228 -1.46 -13.43 10.33
N LEU A 229 -0.97 -12.21 10.55
CA LEU A 229 -1.79 -10.99 10.45
C LEU A 229 -2.30 -10.77 9.04
N TYR A 230 -1.44 -10.99 8.04
CA TYR A 230 -1.77 -10.96 6.62
C TYR A 230 -2.89 -11.95 6.28
N GLU A 231 -2.77 -13.21 6.69
CA GLU A 231 -3.80 -14.24 6.46
C GLU A 231 -5.12 -13.87 7.15
N GLY A 232 -5.04 -13.35 8.39
CA GLY A 232 -6.20 -12.86 9.14
C GLY A 232 -6.87 -11.64 8.51
N ALA A 233 -6.13 -10.79 7.81
CA ALA A 233 -6.64 -9.60 7.15
C ALA A 233 -7.46 -9.92 5.88
N ILE A 234 -7.24 -11.08 5.23
CA ILE A 234 -7.98 -11.48 4.01
C ILE A 234 -9.50 -11.50 4.24
N PRO A 235 -10.05 -12.26 5.21
CA PRO A 235 -11.49 -12.26 5.47
C PRO A 235 -12.02 -10.89 5.94
N VAL A 236 -11.19 -10.08 6.60
CA VAL A 236 -11.55 -8.69 6.98
C VAL A 236 -11.74 -7.83 5.74
N ALA A 237 -10.81 -7.88 4.77
CA ALA A 237 -10.92 -7.14 3.52
C ALA A 237 -12.14 -7.58 2.70
N VAL A 238 -12.42 -8.89 2.62
CA VAL A 238 -13.60 -9.43 1.94
C VAL A 238 -14.89 -8.89 2.58
N ASP A 239 -15.02 -8.97 3.90
CA ASP A 239 -16.18 -8.44 4.64
C ASP A 239 -16.36 -6.93 4.42
N LEU A 240 -15.28 -6.16 4.49
CA LEU A 240 -15.30 -4.71 4.26
C LEU A 240 -15.74 -4.36 2.83
N ILE A 241 -15.25 -5.07 1.81
CA ILE A 241 -15.67 -4.87 0.41
C ILE A 241 -17.17 -5.16 0.28
N MET A 242 -17.66 -6.26 0.85
CA MET A 242 -19.08 -6.64 0.78
C MET A 242 -19.98 -5.60 1.47
N LYS A 243 -19.63 -5.17 2.69
CA LYS A 243 -20.41 -4.17 3.43
C LYS A 243 -20.33 -2.80 2.76
N TYR A 244 -19.17 -2.40 2.28
CA TYR A 244 -19.02 -1.13 1.57
C TYR A 244 -19.79 -1.13 0.24
N GLN A 245 -19.87 -2.27 -0.47
CA GLN A 245 -20.76 -2.41 -1.62
C GLN A 245 -22.23 -2.15 -1.24
N ASN A 246 -22.71 -2.72 -0.13
CA ASN A 246 -24.07 -2.47 0.34
C ASN A 246 -24.28 -0.98 0.70
N TYR A 247 -23.29 -0.34 1.30
CA TYR A 247 -23.28 1.09 1.59
C TYR A 247 -23.34 1.95 0.31
N LEU A 248 -22.60 1.59 -0.75
CA LEU A 248 -22.66 2.24 -2.05
C LEU A 248 -24.04 2.08 -2.72
N LEU A 249 -24.74 0.98 -2.47
CA LEU A 249 -26.09 0.71 -2.98
C LEU A 249 -27.20 1.32 -2.12
N GLY A 250 -26.88 1.92 -0.96
CA GLY A 250 -27.88 2.47 -0.04
C GLY A 250 -28.65 1.40 0.74
N THR A 251 -28.10 0.19 0.85
CA THR A 251 -28.71 -0.96 1.53
C THR A 251 -28.04 -1.32 2.86
N GLY A 252 -27.06 -0.52 3.28
CA GLY A 252 -26.36 -0.68 4.56
C GLY A 252 -25.62 0.59 4.95
N ASP A 253 -25.05 0.57 6.15
CA ASP A 253 -24.27 1.69 6.71
C ASP A 253 -22.79 1.57 6.39
N LEU A 254 -22.05 2.68 6.58
CA LEU A 254 -20.59 2.66 6.51
C LEU A 254 -20.04 1.67 7.56
N PRO A 255 -19.17 0.72 7.19
CA PRO A 255 -18.59 -0.23 8.14
C PRO A 255 -17.90 0.46 9.32
N LYS A 256 -18.31 0.13 10.55
CA LYS A 256 -17.69 0.67 11.77
C LYS A 256 -16.19 0.37 11.88
N ARG A 257 -15.71 -0.68 11.21
CA ARG A 257 -14.29 -1.05 11.17
C ARG A 257 -13.42 -0.02 10.44
N PHE A 258 -14.00 0.91 9.67
CA PHE A 258 -13.29 2.08 9.13
C PHE A 258 -13.02 3.19 10.16
N HIS A 259 -13.60 3.11 11.37
CA HIS A 259 -13.32 4.07 12.45
C HIS A 259 -12.00 3.74 13.18
N CYS A 260 -10.92 3.68 12.41
CA CYS A 260 -9.54 3.62 12.89
C CYS A 260 -8.62 4.25 11.84
N THR A 261 -7.35 4.46 12.21
CA THR A 261 -6.33 4.95 11.28
C THR A 261 -5.73 3.80 10.45
N PHE A 262 -4.94 4.15 9.43
CA PHE A 262 -4.13 3.18 8.68
C PHE A 262 -2.88 2.78 9.48
N GLY A 263 -2.39 3.66 10.37
CA GLY A 263 -1.20 3.42 11.17
C GLY A 263 -1.43 2.55 12.40
N ALA A 264 -0.43 2.49 13.27
CA ALA A 264 -0.41 1.66 14.47
C ALA A 264 -1.44 2.03 15.55
N GLY A 265 -2.06 3.21 15.45
CA GLY A 265 -2.93 3.77 16.49
C GLY A 265 -2.19 4.01 17.81
N ASP A 266 -2.94 4.21 18.89
CA ASP A 266 -2.38 4.53 20.20
C ASP A 266 -2.15 3.29 21.09
N LYS A 267 -2.55 2.11 20.63
CA LYS A 267 -2.61 0.88 21.44
C LYS A 267 -1.61 -0.20 21.05
N TRP A 268 -0.63 0.12 20.21
CA TRP A 268 0.39 -0.85 19.77
C TRP A 268 1.19 -1.41 20.96
N GLU A 269 1.34 -0.66 22.05
CA GLU A 269 2.01 -1.09 23.28
C GLU A 269 1.30 -2.28 23.94
N GLU A 270 -0.03 -2.33 23.87
CA GLU A 270 -0.89 -3.33 24.53
C GLU A 270 -0.83 -4.72 23.88
N LEU A 271 -0.26 -4.84 22.67
CA LEU A 271 -0.20 -6.10 21.92
C LEU A 271 0.59 -7.19 22.69
N VAL A 272 -0.08 -8.21 23.20
CA VAL A 272 0.62 -9.38 23.75
C VAL A 272 1.11 -10.25 22.58
N LEU A 273 2.43 -10.48 22.51
CA LEU A 273 3.10 -11.27 21.46
C LEU A 273 3.20 -12.74 21.85
#